data_AF-A0AAD6MV82-F1
#
_entry.id   AF-A0AAD6MV82-F1
#
_cell.length_a   1.000
_cell.length_b   1.000
_cell.length_c   1.000
_cell.angle_alpha   90.00
_cell.angle_beta   90.00
_cell.angle_gamma   90.00
#
_symmetry.space_group_name_H-M   'P 1'
#
loop_
_entity.id
_entity.type
_entity.pdbx_description
1 polymer ?
#
loop_
_entity_poly.entity_id
_entity_poly.type
_entity_poly.pdbx_seq_one_letter_code
_entity_poly.pdbx_strand_id
1 'polypeptide(L)'
;MNFGQDAYLDSAICCLSSVYLAHLTQDPVLLRTSRRMYGVSLGEVIHAVSKGDDAMSDNMLCTAMMLSVYEMYAQTSPDAWVVHSDAVKRLMMSRGTQKHETGFGRSCWIAFRGFHVATSVYQGKPCFLDQEEWQDYATQIMAEDAQKPGEWAAYAVISDKAFMEIAKCPRYISESRDLLSTSAESFQTDAEALMQRIQDTSRRLYDLCSELRSCISAHSQRQQGIIRRPGTFVGPVPEIFPETGPSLLLRGAENIQGTLRQLCDRLEDRLRCQVIEDLSDSGLGTLSDDSVYAPSPLPVSPRTMTLPFRIYSELGRGPSQTSDENDPRAVIWLDRVASSMGVLGTKLIPENETPLASVEEEST
;
A
#
# COMPACT_ATOMS: atom_id res chain seq x y z
N MET A 1 -12.08 22.93 -4.73
CA MET A 1 -13.21 22.01 -4.98
C MET A 1 -14.39 22.87 -5.40
N ASN A 2 -14.92 22.65 -6.61
CA ASN A 2 -16.03 23.45 -7.12
C ASN A 2 -17.29 22.60 -7.19
N PHE A 3 -17.90 22.34 -6.03
CA PHE A 3 -19.17 21.60 -5.95
C PHE A 3 -20.29 22.36 -6.66
N GLY A 4 -21.19 21.64 -7.34
CA GLY A 4 -22.33 22.21 -8.07
C GLY A 4 -22.02 22.68 -9.49
N GLN A 5 -20.81 22.42 -10.00
CA GLN A 5 -20.40 22.81 -11.35
C GLN A 5 -20.40 21.64 -12.34
N ASP A 6 -20.10 20.43 -11.87
CA ASP A 6 -19.89 19.25 -12.69
C ASP A 6 -20.79 18.10 -12.25
N ALA A 7 -21.67 17.64 -13.16
CA ALA A 7 -22.62 16.57 -12.87
C ALA A 7 -21.94 15.27 -12.42
N TYR A 8 -20.75 14.97 -12.97
CA TYR A 8 -19.97 13.78 -12.60
C TYR A 8 -19.44 13.86 -11.15
N LEU A 9 -19.01 15.04 -10.69
CA LEU A 9 -18.48 15.25 -9.34
C LEU A 9 -19.61 15.28 -8.31
N ASP A 10 -20.70 15.98 -8.62
CA ASP A 10 -21.85 16.10 -7.73
C ASP A 10 -22.47 14.73 -7.46
N SER A 11 -22.64 13.92 -8.52
CA SER A 11 -23.15 12.57 -8.39
C SER A 11 -22.18 11.63 -7.66
N ALA A 12 -20.86 11.77 -7.84
CA ALA A 12 -19.87 11.00 -7.09
C ALA A 12 -19.89 11.33 -5.59
N ILE A 13 -20.03 12.62 -5.23
CA ILE A 13 -20.15 13.05 -3.84
C ILE A 13 -21.43 12.49 -3.21
N CYS A 14 -22.57 12.59 -3.90
CA CYS A 14 -23.83 12.00 -3.44
C CYS A 14 -23.72 10.48 -3.26
N CYS A 15 -23.08 9.80 -4.22
CA CYS A 15 -22.83 8.37 -4.19
C CYS A 15 -22.02 7.96 -2.96
N LEU A 16 -20.84 8.57 -2.75
CA LEU A 16 -19.96 8.26 -1.64
C LEU A 16 -20.60 8.62 -0.29
N SER A 17 -21.23 9.78 -0.18
CA SER A 17 -21.90 10.20 1.05
C SER A 17 -23.03 9.25 1.42
N SER A 18 -23.81 8.80 0.42
CA SER A 18 -24.92 7.88 0.64
C SER A 18 -24.43 6.50 1.08
N VAL A 19 -23.35 5.96 0.49
CA VAL A 19 -22.84 4.65 0.92
C VAL A 19 -22.24 4.72 2.32
N TYR A 20 -21.53 5.80 2.65
CA TYR A 20 -20.98 6.01 3.98
C TYR A 20 -22.09 6.11 5.04
N LEU A 21 -23.13 6.93 4.79
CA LEU A 21 -24.26 7.03 5.70
C LEU A 21 -25.07 5.74 5.79
N ALA A 22 -25.21 4.99 4.69
CA ALA A 22 -25.84 3.67 4.70
C ALA A 22 -25.10 2.69 5.62
N HIS A 23 -23.76 2.71 5.62
CA HIS A 23 -22.95 1.89 6.54
C HIS A 23 -23.13 2.34 8.00
N LEU A 24 -23.20 3.65 8.27
CA LEU A 24 -23.39 4.16 9.63
C LEU A 24 -24.78 3.86 10.21
N THR A 25 -25.81 3.97 9.37
CA THR A 25 -27.22 3.94 9.81
C THR A 25 -27.92 2.62 9.53
N GLN A 26 -27.28 1.74 8.77
CA GLN A 26 -27.85 0.49 8.26
C GLN A 26 -29.15 0.74 7.43
N ASP A 27 -29.24 1.90 6.76
CA ASP A 27 -30.42 2.28 5.98
C ASP A 27 -30.37 1.72 4.53
N PRO A 28 -31.28 0.79 4.17
CA PRO A 28 -31.32 0.21 2.82
C PRO A 28 -31.77 1.21 1.72
N VAL A 29 -32.43 2.31 2.07
CA VAL A 29 -32.79 3.39 1.14
C VAL A 29 -31.54 4.16 0.73
N LEU A 30 -30.66 4.48 1.68
CA LEU A 30 -29.39 5.14 1.40
C LEU A 30 -28.47 4.24 0.56
N LEU A 31 -28.44 2.93 0.84
CA LEU A 31 -27.68 1.98 0.02
C LEU A 31 -28.19 1.89 -1.43
N ARG A 32 -29.51 1.90 -1.64
CA ARG A 32 -30.07 1.95 -3.01
C ARG A 32 -29.77 3.28 -3.71
N THR A 33 -29.82 4.37 -2.96
CA THR A 33 -29.50 5.71 -3.45
C THR A 33 -28.03 5.80 -3.88
N SER A 34 -27.12 5.25 -3.08
CA SER A 34 -25.69 5.22 -3.40
C SER A 34 -25.43 4.49 -4.72
N ARG A 35 -26.01 3.28 -4.90
CA ARG A 35 -25.88 2.49 -6.13
C ARG A 35 -26.45 3.21 -7.36
N ARG A 36 -27.58 3.89 -7.21
CA ARG A 36 -28.15 4.71 -8.30
C ARG A 36 -27.22 5.85 -8.69
N MET A 37 -26.74 6.61 -7.70
CA MET A 37 -25.86 7.75 -7.95
C MET A 37 -24.49 7.34 -8.49
N TYR A 38 -24.01 6.15 -8.12
CA TYR A 38 -22.82 5.54 -8.72
C TYR A 38 -22.99 5.36 -10.23
N GLY A 39 -24.09 4.74 -10.67
CA GLY A 39 -24.40 4.55 -12.09
C GLY A 39 -24.53 5.87 -12.86
N VAL A 40 -25.14 6.89 -12.24
CA VAL A 40 -25.22 8.24 -12.82
C VAL A 40 -23.82 8.83 -12.99
N SER A 41 -22.99 8.80 -11.95
CA SER A 41 -21.63 9.35 -12.00
C SER A 41 -20.76 8.68 -13.05
N LEU A 42 -20.83 7.35 -13.18
CA LEU A 42 -20.14 6.64 -14.26
C LEU A 42 -20.58 7.09 -15.65
N GLY A 43 -21.89 7.28 -15.87
CA GLY A 43 -22.43 7.79 -17.13
C GLY A 43 -21.91 9.19 -17.47
N GLU A 44 -21.90 10.09 -16.48
CA GLU A 44 -21.40 11.46 -16.63
C GLU A 44 -19.89 11.50 -16.87
N VAL A 45 -19.11 10.65 -16.19
CA VAL A 45 -17.66 10.52 -16.44
C VAL A 45 -17.40 10.05 -17.87
N ILE A 46 -18.09 9.00 -18.33
CA ILE A 46 -17.95 8.49 -19.71
C ILE A 46 -18.27 9.59 -20.72
N HIS A 47 -19.34 10.35 -20.47
CA HIS A 47 -19.76 11.44 -21.34
C HIS A 47 -18.72 12.57 -21.41
N ALA A 48 -18.24 13.02 -20.25
CA ALA A 48 -17.23 14.08 -20.15
C ALA A 48 -15.91 13.68 -20.82
N VAL A 49 -15.40 12.48 -20.53
CA VAL A 49 -14.16 11.96 -21.14
C VAL A 49 -14.30 11.84 -22.66
N SER A 50 -15.47 11.44 -23.17
CA SER A 50 -15.71 11.33 -24.62
C SER A 50 -15.72 12.67 -25.36
N LYS A 51 -16.04 13.76 -24.66
CA LYS A 51 -16.04 15.13 -25.22
C LYS A 51 -14.68 15.81 -25.16
N GLY A 52 -13.72 15.26 -24.41
CA GLY A 52 -12.36 15.79 -24.27
C GLY A 52 -12.23 17.00 -23.36
N ASP A 53 -13.27 17.81 -23.22
CA ASP A 53 -13.33 18.92 -22.27
C ASP A 53 -13.33 18.39 -20.82
N ASP A 54 -12.53 19.01 -19.95
CA ASP A 54 -12.43 18.75 -18.51
C ASP A 54 -11.97 17.34 -18.06
N ALA A 55 -11.62 16.44 -18.98
CA ALA A 55 -11.13 15.09 -18.67
C ALA A 55 -9.84 15.05 -17.82
N MET A 56 -9.07 16.15 -17.81
CA MET A 56 -7.84 16.31 -17.02
C MET A 56 -8.00 17.32 -15.86
N SER A 57 -9.22 17.78 -15.58
CA SER A 57 -9.50 18.76 -14.52
C SER A 57 -9.29 18.19 -13.12
N ASP A 58 -9.16 19.08 -12.12
CA ASP A 58 -9.11 18.67 -10.70
C ASP A 58 -10.41 17.99 -10.25
N ASN A 59 -11.55 18.43 -10.82
CA ASN A 59 -12.84 17.85 -10.51
C ASN A 59 -12.95 16.42 -11.07
N MET A 60 -12.46 16.16 -12.28
CA MET A 60 -12.41 14.80 -12.85
C MET A 60 -11.51 13.88 -12.03
N LEU A 61 -10.32 14.36 -11.63
CA LEU A 61 -9.43 13.61 -10.75
C LEU A 61 -10.10 13.28 -9.40
N CYS A 62 -10.70 14.27 -8.75
CA CYS A 62 -11.42 14.07 -7.50
C CYS A 62 -12.57 13.08 -7.66
N THR A 63 -13.30 13.14 -8.78
CA THR A 63 -14.39 12.21 -9.08
C THR A 63 -13.88 10.78 -9.18
N ALA A 64 -12.80 10.54 -9.92
CA ALA A 64 -12.17 9.21 -9.99
C ALA A 64 -11.73 8.71 -8.60
N MET A 65 -11.19 9.59 -7.75
CA MET A 65 -10.84 9.27 -6.37
C MET A 65 -12.08 8.87 -5.56
N MET A 66 -13.17 9.65 -5.64
CA MET A 66 -14.42 9.37 -4.91
C MET A 66 -15.06 8.05 -5.36
N LEU A 67 -15.00 7.73 -6.65
CA LEU A 67 -15.49 6.44 -7.17
C LEU A 67 -14.62 5.27 -6.72
N SER A 68 -13.30 5.46 -6.63
CA SER A 68 -12.39 4.47 -6.04
C SER A 68 -12.72 4.21 -4.58
N VAL A 69 -12.89 5.26 -3.78
CA VAL A 69 -13.29 5.14 -2.38
C VAL A 69 -14.67 4.51 -2.24
N TYR A 70 -15.64 4.88 -3.09
CA TYR A 70 -16.96 4.24 -3.08
C TYR A 70 -16.84 2.73 -3.26
N GLU A 71 -16.03 2.25 -4.19
CA GLU A 71 -15.83 0.80 -4.40
C GLU A 71 -15.10 0.11 -3.25
N MET A 72 -14.27 0.84 -2.48
CA MET A 72 -13.69 0.30 -1.25
C MET A 72 -14.76 0.01 -0.19
N TYR A 73 -15.87 0.75 -0.16
CA TYR A 73 -17.03 0.48 0.70
C TYR A 73 -18.02 -0.51 0.07
N ALA A 74 -18.44 -0.24 -1.16
CA ALA A 74 -19.55 -0.94 -1.80
C ALA A 74 -19.17 -2.33 -2.32
N GLN A 75 -17.87 -2.54 -2.62
CA GLN A 75 -17.32 -3.78 -3.15
C GLN A 75 -18.20 -4.42 -4.23
N THR A 76 -18.59 -3.64 -5.25
CA THR A 76 -19.52 -4.15 -6.27
C THR A 76 -18.94 -5.33 -7.04
N SER A 77 -17.61 -5.40 -7.14
CA SER A 77 -16.84 -6.59 -7.46
C SER A 77 -15.50 -6.57 -6.69
N PRO A 78 -14.82 -7.72 -6.51
CA PRO A 78 -13.60 -7.82 -5.71
C PRO A 78 -12.49 -6.81 -6.08
N ASP A 79 -12.35 -6.50 -7.38
CA ASP A 79 -11.28 -5.63 -7.89
C ASP A 79 -11.78 -4.27 -8.42
N ALA A 80 -13.05 -3.91 -8.23
CA ALA A 80 -13.59 -2.65 -8.76
C ALA A 80 -12.84 -1.41 -8.24
N TRP A 81 -12.44 -1.42 -6.96
CA TRP A 81 -11.67 -0.33 -6.35
C TRP A 81 -10.29 -0.18 -7.00
N VAL A 82 -9.68 -1.29 -7.44
CA VAL A 82 -8.38 -1.33 -8.14
C VAL A 82 -8.50 -0.68 -9.51
N VAL A 83 -9.60 -0.95 -10.23
CA VAL A 83 -9.86 -0.34 -11.55
C VAL A 83 -9.94 1.18 -11.45
N HIS A 84 -10.68 1.70 -10.47
CA HIS A 84 -10.75 3.15 -10.26
C HIS A 84 -9.45 3.74 -9.72
N SER A 85 -8.74 3.03 -8.83
CA SER A 85 -7.42 3.49 -8.36
C SER A 85 -6.42 3.58 -9.52
N ASP A 86 -6.48 2.66 -10.47
CA ASP A 86 -5.69 2.71 -11.70
C ASP A 86 -6.11 3.89 -12.60
N ALA A 87 -7.40 4.22 -12.68
CA ALA A 87 -7.87 5.43 -13.37
C ALA A 87 -7.32 6.72 -12.72
N VAL A 88 -7.33 6.81 -11.38
CA VAL A 88 -6.72 7.93 -10.64
C VAL A 88 -5.23 8.02 -10.94
N LYS A 89 -4.50 6.89 -10.92
CA LYS A 89 -3.08 6.84 -11.24
C LYS A 89 -2.82 7.39 -12.65
N ARG A 90 -3.56 6.90 -13.66
CA ARG A 90 -3.40 7.35 -15.05
C ARG A 90 -3.66 8.85 -15.18
N LEU A 91 -4.72 9.37 -14.55
CA LEU A 91 -5.02 10.80 -14.56
C LEU A 91 -3.90 11.63 -13.92
N MET A 92 -3.39 11.23 -12.74
CA MET A 92 -2.28 11.94 -12.09
C MET A 92 -1.02 11.93 -12.96
N MET A 93 -0.66 10.77 -13.52
CA MET A 93 0.50 10.66 -14.40
C MET A 93 0.34 11.50 -15.69
N SER A 94 -0.85 11.47 -16.32
CA SER A 94 -1.12 12.27 -17.53
C SER A 94 -1.14 13.76 -17.28
N ARG A 95 -1.49 14.19 -16.08
CA ARG A 95 -1.47 15.61 -15.67
C ARG A 95 -0.06 16.13 -15.37
N GLY A 96 0.86 15.24 -15.00
CA GLY A 96 2.22 15.59 -14.60
C GLY A 96 2.27 16.28 -13.24
N THR A 97 3.45 16.30 -12.62
CA THR A 97 3.68 16.87 -11.29
C THR A 97 3.29 18.35 -11.18
N GLN A 98 3.43 19.13 -12.25
CA GLN A 98 3.13 20.56 -12.28
C GLN A 98 1.67 20.88 -11.94
N LYS A 99 0.74 19.98 -12.33
CA LYS A 99 -0.70 20.11 -12.02
C LYS A 99 -1.05 19.77 -10.57
N HIS A 100 -0.05 19.46 -9.74
CA HIS A 100 -0.23 19.11 -8.34
C HIS A 100 0.58 20.02 -7.40
N GLU A 101 1.33 21.00 -7.89
CA GLU A 101 2.17 21.85 -7.03
C GLU A 101 1.35 22.66 -6.00
N THR A 102 0.16 23.11 -6.38
CA THR A 102 -0.68 23.97 -5.55
C THR A 102 -2.17 23.62 -5.64
N GLY A 103 -2.97 24.26 -4.78
CA GLY A 103 -4.42 24.20 -4.86
C GLY A 103 -5.01 22.80 -4.65
N PHE A 104 -6.12 22.53 -5.32
CA PHE A 104 -6.91 21.32 -5.10
C PHE A 104 -6.23 20.07 -5.70
N GLY A 105 -5.54 20.20 -6.84
CA GLY A 105 -4.69 19.15 -7.38
C GLY A 105 -3.63 18.63 -6.40
N ARG A 106 -2.98 19.53 -5.62
CA ARG A 106 -2.06 19.14 -4.53
C ARG A 106 -2.77 18.33 -3.45
N SER A 107 -3.92 18.81 -2.99
CA SER A 107 -4.72 18.11 -1.98
C SER A 107 -5.13 16.72 -2.42
N CYS A 108 -5.49 16.55 -3.71
CA CYS A 108 -5.83 15.25 -4.29
C CYS A 108 -4.63 14.28 -4.23
N TRP A 109 -3.42 14.74 -4.59
CA TRP A 109 -2.21 13.93 -4.49
C TRP A 109 -1.92 13.51 -3.04
N ILE A 110 -1.92 14.47 -2.10
CA ILE A 110 -1.66 14.18 -0.68
C ILE A 110 -2.68 13.18 -0.13
N ALA A 111 -3.97 13.36 -0.44
CA ALA A 111 -5.05 12.53 0.07
C ALA A 111 -5.01 11.10 -0.49
N PHE A 112 -4.55 10.91 -1.74
CA PHE A 112 -4.64 9.62 -2.41
C PHE A 112 -3.33 8.81 -2.46
N ARG A 113 -2.18 9.44 -2.17
CA ARG A 113 -0.85 8.80 -2.31
C ARG A 113 -0.71 7.48 -1.53
N GLY A 114 -1.31 7.37 -0.36
CA GLY A 114 -1.32 6.12 0.43
C GLY A 114 -2.08 4.99 -0.30
N PHE A 115 -3.22 5.29 -0.93
CA PHE A 115 -3.98 4.30 -1.69
C PHE A 115 -3.25 3.82 -2.94
N HIS A 116 -2.44 4.66 -3.57
CA HIS A 116 -1.58 4.24 -4.68
C HIS A 116 -0.52 3.23 -4.25
N VAL A 117 0.11 3.44 -3.08
CA VAL A 117 1.02 2.44 -2.50
C VAL A 117 0.26 1.15 -2.21
N ALA A 118 -0.88 1.22 -1.54
CA ALA A 118 -1.70 0.05 -1.22
C ALA A 118 -2.09 -0.75 -2.47
N THR A 119 -2.55 -0.06 -3.51
CA THR A 119 -2.94 -0.69 -4.79
C THR A 119 -1.74 -1.36 -5.45
N SER A 120 -0.57 -0.73 -5.41
CA SER A 120 0.67 -1.27 -5.98
C SER A 120 1.17 -2.50 -5.22
N VAL A 121 1.08 -2.48 -3.89
CA VAL A 121 1.31 -3.64 -3.02
C VAL A 121 0.34 -4.77 -3.35
N TYR A 122 -0.97 -4.47 -3.45
CA TYR A 122 -2.01 -5.45 -3.77
C TYR A 122 -1.78 -6.13 -5.13
N GLN A 123 -1.45 -5.33 -6.16
CA GLN A 123 -1.14 -5.84 -7.49
C GLN A 123 0.25 -6.48 -7.58
N GLY A 124 1.11 -6.25 -6.59
CA GLY A 124 2.53 -6.60 -6.63
C GLY A 124 3.24 -6.01 -7.85
N LYS A 125 3.01 -4.72 -8.12
CA LYS A 125 3.64 -3.96 -9.20
C LYS A 125 4.36 -2.73 -8.62
N PRO A 126 5.40 -2.19 -9.28
CA PRO A 126 6.02 -0.95 -8.85
C PRO A 126 5.02 0.20 -8.76
N CYS A 127 5.17 1.05 -7.75
CA CYS A 127 4.36 2.25 -7.59
C CYS A 127 4.97 3.40 -8.39
N PHE A 128 4.16 4.16 -9.14
CA PHE A 128 4.67 5.31 -9.91
C PHE A 128 5.26 6.40 -8.99
N LEU A 129 4.83 6.45 -7.73
CA LEU A 129 5.34 7.41 -6.73
C LEU A 129 6.81 7.16 -6.36
N ASP A 130 7.38 6.03 -6.74
CA ASP A 130 8.80 5.70 -6.63
C ASP A 130 9.60 6.03 -7.92
N GLN A 131 8.99 6.70 -8.90
CA GLN A 131 9.74 7.28 -10.01
C GLN A 131 10.44 8.57 -9.55
N GLU A 132 11.62 8.84 -10.13
CA GLU A 132 12.46 9.99 -9.79
C GLU A 132 11.67 11.31 -9.80
N GLU A 133 10.89 11.57 -10.86
CA GLU A 133 10.05 12.77 -10.96
C GLU A 133 9.11 12.95 -9.75
N TRP A 134 8.50 11.86 -9.26
CA TRP A 134 7.55 11.91 -8.15
C TRP A 134 8.23 11.95 -6.78
N GLN A 135 9.45 11.42 -6.66
CA GLN A 135 10.28 11.53 -5.45
C GLN A 135 10.85 12.95 -5.30
N ASP A 136 11.27 13.57 -6.40
CA ASP A 136 11.72 14.97 -6.44
C ASP A 136 10.56 15.90 -6.09
N TYR A 137 9.40 15.67 -6.69
CA TYR A 137 8.18 16.39 -6.36
C TYR A 137 7.81 16.22 -4.88
N ALA A 138 7.81 15.00 -4.32
CA ALA A 138 7.54 14.78 -2.89
C ALA A 138 8.54 15.54 -2.00
N THR A 139 9.81 15.61 -2.40
CA THR A 139 10.86 16.36 -1.70
C THR A 139 10.57 17.86 -1.70
N GLN A 140 10.16 18.42 -2.84
CA GLN A 140 9.78 19.82 -2.97
C GLN A 140 8.58 20.15 -2.05
N ILE A 141 7.51 19.37 -2.14
CA ILE A 141 6.29 19.55 -1.35
C ILE A 141 6.59 19.51 0.14
N MET A 142 7.38 18.52 0.58
CA MET A 142 7.83 18.40 1.97
C MET A 142 8.62 19.63 2.42
N ALA A 143 9.55 20.14 1.59
CA ALA A 143 10.35 21.31 1.92
C ALA A 143 9.50 22.58 2.07
N GLU A 144 8.49 22.76 1.22
CA GLU A 144 7.52 23.85 1.31
C GLU A 144 6.63 23.73 2.57
N ASP A 145 6.13 22.52 2.85
CA ASP A 145 5.27 22.26 4.00
C ASP A 145 6.01 22.39 5.33
N ALA A 146 7.32 22.11 5.35
CA ALA A 146 8.19 22.32 6.50
C ALA A 146 8.32 23.80 6.93
N GLN A 147 8.07 24.75 6.02
CA GLN A 147 8.11 26.19 6.33
C GLN A 147 6.83 26.68 7.01
N LYS A 148 5.76 25.87 7.03
CA LYS A 148 4.49 26.27 7.64
C LYS A 148 4.63 26.29 9.16
N PRO A 149 4.17 27.35 9.84
CA PRO A 149 4.22 27.43 11.29
C PRO A 149 3.26 26.39 11.89
N GLY A 150 3.74 25.64 12.88
CA GLY A 150 2.89 24.72 13.63
C GLY A 150 3.68 23.62 14.32
N GLU A 151 3.12 23.09 15.40
CA GLU A 151 3.72 21.97 16.16
C GLU A 151 3.82 20.68 15.32
N TRP A 152 3.04 20.60 14.25
CA TRP A 152 2.97 19.46 13.34
C TRP A 152 4.00 19.51 12.20
N ALA A 153 4.76 20.60 12.05
CA ALA A 153 5.75 20.72 10.97
C ALA A 153 6.84 19.62 11.05
N ALA A 154 7.34 19.33 12.26
CA ALA A 154 8.32 18.26 12.47
C ALA A 154 7.72 16.88 12.15
N TYR A 155 6.46 16.66 12.52
CA TYR A 155 5.75 15.42 12.22
C TYR A 155 5.51 15.25 10.72
N ALA A 156 5.12 16.32 10.01
CA ALA A 156 4.88 16.30 8.57
C ALA A 156 6.14 15.89 7.80
N VAL A 157 7.30 16.46 8.15
CA VAL A 157 8.59 16.11 7.52
C VAL A 157 8.94 14.64 7.72
N ILE A 158 8.84 14.13 8.95
CA ILE A 158 9.13 12.71 9.22
C ILE A 158 8.14 11.81 8.48
N SER A 159 6.86 12.24 8.41
CA SER A 159 5.82 11.49 7.73
C SER A 159 6.02 11.38 6.23
N ASP A 160 6.43 12.49 5.59
CA ASP A 160 6.71 12.52 4.16
C ASP A 160 7.94 11.68 3.82
N LYS A 161 9.01 11.75 4.63
CA LYS A 161 10.19 10.87 4.46
C LYS A 161 9.83 9.40 4.61
N ALA A 162 9.01 9.05 5.61
CA ALA A 162 8.55 7.68 5.79
C ALA A 162 7.71 7.21 4.59
N PHE A 163 6.81 8.05 4.09
CA PHE A 163 6.03 7.79 2.88
C PHE A 163 6.94 7.54 1.66
N MET A 164 7.97 8.38 1.45
CA MET A 164 8.90 8.22 0.33
C MET A 164 9.62 6.87 0.35
N GLU A 165 10.04 6.38 1.53
CA GLU A 165 10.65 5.06 1.67
C GLU A 165 9.62 3.92 1.52
N ILE A 166 8.40 4.08 2.06
CA ILE A 166 7.29 3.13 1.90
C ILE A 166 6.91 2.96 0.42
N ALA A 167 6.92 4.04 -0.37
CA ALA A 167 6.55 4.03 -1.79
C ALA A 167 7.45 3.13 -2.66
N LYS A 168 8.68 2.82 -2.20
CA LYS A 168 9.64 1.92 -2.87
C LYS A 168 9.29 0.44 -2.70
N CYS A 169 8.62 0.09 -1.59
CA CYS A 169 8.34 -1.30 -1.24
C CYS A 169 7.64 -2.12 -2.35
N PRO A 170 6.62 -1.60 -3.05
CA PRO A 170 6.00 -2.32 -4.17
C PRO A 170 6.97 -2.73 -5.28
N ARG A 171 8.02 -1.92 -5.55
CA ARG A 171 9.06 -2.29 -6.52
C ARG A 171 9.86 -3.48 -6.02
N TYR A 172 10.32 -3.46 -4.77
CA TYR A 172 11.09 -4.57 -4.20
C TYR A 172 10.29 -5.87 -4.18
N ILE A 173 8.99 -5.79 -3.90
CA ILE A 173 8.07 -6.93 -3.99
C ILE A 173 8.06 -7.50 -5.42
N SER A 174 7.89 -6.63 -6.43
CA SER A 174 7.85 -7.03 -7.84
C SER A 174 9.17 -7.67 -8.29
N GLU A 175 10.29 -6.99 -8.03
CA GLU A 175 11.62 -7.47 -8.44
C GLU A 175 12.00 -8.77 -7.72
N SER A 176 11.67 -8.91 -6.43
CA SER A 176 11.88 -10.17 -5.70
C SER A 176 11.07 -11.30 -6.30
N ARG A 177 9.81 -11.05 -6.69
CA ARG A 177 8.96 -12.05 -7.34
C ARG A 177 9.56 -12.49 -8.68
N ASP A 178 9.98 -11.54 -9.50
CA ASP A 178 10.53 -11.81 -10.84
C ASP A 178 11.83 -12.62 -10.75
N LEU A 179 12.72 -12.25 -9.81
CA LEU A 179 13.96 -12.98 -9.55
C LEU A 179 13.71 -14.39 -9.00
N LEU A 180 12.80 -14.56 -8.05
CA LEU A 180 12.48 -15.86 -7.47
C LEU A 180 11.77 -16.80 -8.45
N SER A 181 11.14 -16.26 -9.50
CA SER A 181 10.43 -17.04 -10.52
C SER A 181 11.33 -17.44 -11.70
N THR A 182 12.52 -16.84 -11.83
CA THR A 182 13.39 -17.00 -13.00
C THR A 182 14.72 -17.64 -12.60
N SER A 183 15.12 -18.70 -13.29
CA SER A 183 16.49 -19.22 -13.19
C SER A 183 17.39 -18.43 -14.15
N ALA A 184 18.00 -17.36 -13.65
CA ALA A 184 18.92 -16.52 -14.42
C ALA A 184 20.38 -16.82 -14.07
N GLU A 185 21.27 -16.82 -15.07
CA GLU A 185 22.73 -16.91 -14.87
C GLU A 185 23.26 -15.75 -14.01
N SER A 186 22.61 -14.58 -14.08
CA SER A 186 22.93 -13.39 -13.29
C SER A 186 22.21 -13.31 -11.93
N PHE A 187 21.46 -14.35 -11.53
CA PHE A 187 20.62 -14.32 -10.34
C PHE A 187 21.37 -13.86 -9.09
N GLN A 188 22.60 -14.33 -8.87
CA GLN A 188 23.38 -13.97 -7.70
C GLN A 188 23.61 -12.46 -7.61
N THR A 189 24.19 -11.87 -8.67
CA THR A 189 24.48 -10.43 -8.73
C THR A 189 23.21 -9.59 -8.59
N ASP A 190 22.13 -10.00 -9.26
CA ASP A 190 20.87 -9.25 -9.24
C ASP A 190 20.17 -9.34 -7.87
N ALA A 191 20.21 -10.50 -7.22
CA ALA A 191 19.67 -10.71 -5.88
C ALA A 191 20.47 -9.93 -4.83
N GLU A 192 21.80 -9.96 -4.89
CA GLU A 192 22.68 -9.18 -4.00
C GLU A 192 22.41 -7.67 -4.14
N ALA A 193 22.31 -7.17 -5.38
CA ALA A 193 22.00 -5.76 -5.65
C ALA A 193 20.60 -5.35 -5.16
N LEU A 194 19.60 -6.23 -5.31
CA LEU A 194 18.26 -6.00 -4.76
C LEU A 194 18.26 -5.99 -3.23
N MET A 195 18.91 -6.98 -2.60
CA MET A 195 19.02 -7.06 -1.15
C MET A 195 19.68 -5.82 -0.55
N GLN A 196 20.75 -5.31 -1.17
CA GLN A 196 21.40 -4.08 -0.70
C GLN A 196 20.43 -2.89 -0.70
N ARG A 197 19.66 -2.69 -1.78
CA ARG A 197 18.64 -1.63 -1.85
C ARG A 197 17.55 -1.81 -0.79
N ILE A 198 17.07 -3.04 -0.58
CA ILE A 198 16.08 -3.35 0.46
C ILE A 198 16.64 -3.03 1.86
N GLN A 199 17.89 -3.40 2.14
CA GLN A 199 18.56 -3.15 3.41
C GLN A 199 18.75 -1.65 3.67
N ASP A 200 19.14 -0.88 2.65
CA ASP A 200 19.29 0.58 2.77
C ASP A 200 17.96 1.28 3.07
N THR A 201 16.88 0.93 2.37
CA THR A 201 15.54 1.45 2.68
C THR A 201 15.06 0.99 4.04
N SER A 202 15.32 -0.26 4.44
CA SER A 202 14.98 -0.78 5.77
C SER A 202 15.67 -0.01 6.89
N ARG A 203 16.96 0.34 6.72
CA ARG A 203 17.73 1.15 7.68
C ARG A 203 17.14 2.54 7.83
N ARG A 204 16.89 3.24 6.71
CA ARG A 204 16.27 4.58 6.72
C ARG A 204 14.90 4.56 7.37
N LEU A 205 14.07 3.57 7.05
CA LEU A 205 12.74 3.46 7.62
C LEU A 205 12.79 3.16 9.12
N TYR A 206 13.79 2.40 9.59
CA TYR A 206 14.03 2.15 11.01
C TYR A 206 14.35 3.44 11.76
N ASP A 207 15.27 4.24 11.23
CA ASP A 207 15.64 5.54 11.82
C ASP A 207 14.43 6.48 11.88
N LEU A 208 13.65 6.57 10.79
CA LEU A 208 12.43 7.37 10.72
C LEU A 208 11.35 6.88 11.72
N CYS A 209 11.20 5.57 11.91
CA CYS A 209 10.28 5.03 12.92
C CYS A 209 10.72 5.38 14.34
N SER A 210 12.03 5.36 14.61
CA SER A 210 12.59 5.78 15.91
C SER A 210 12.35 7.26 16.19
N GLU A 211 12.58 8.12 15.19
CA GLU A 211 12.27 9.55 15.26
C GLU A 211 10.77 9.79 15.46
N LEU A 212 9.93 9.09 14.70
CA LEU A 212 8.47 9.20 14.79
C LEU A 212 7.95 8.80 16.17
N ARG A 213 8.43 7.68 16.74
CA ARG A 213 8.11 7.27 18.12
C ARG A 213 8.49 8.35 19.14
N SER A 214 9.66 8.95 18.97
CA SER A 214 10.13 10.02 19.85
C SER A 214 9.23 11.27 19.73
N CYS A 215 8.83 11.64 18.52
CA CYS A 215 7.92 12.76 18.26
C CYS A 215 6.53 12.54 18.87
N ILE A 216 5.94 11.35 18.71
CA ILE A 216 4.64 11.00 19.29
C ILE A 216 4.71 11.07 20.82
N SER A 217 5.78 10.52 21.41
CA SER A 217 5.98 10.52 22.85
C SER A 217 6.16 11.95 23.40
N ALA A 218 6.95 12.78 22.73
CA ALA A 218 7.16 14.18 23.10
C ALA A 218 5.87 15.01 22.96
N HIS A 219 5.03 14.72 21.97
CA HIS A 219 3.72 15.36 21.83
C HIS A 219 2.79 14.98 22.98
N SER A 220 2.69 13.69 23.32
CA SER A 220 1.87 13.19 24.43
C SER A 220 2.27 13.83 25.77
N GLN A 221 3.57 13.90 26.06
CA GLN A 221 4.07 14.58 27.27
C GLN A 221 3.67 16.06 27.33
N ARG A 222 3.76 16.78 26.21
CA ARG A 222 3.35 18.19 26.14
C ARG A 222 1.85 18.36 26.39
N GLN A 223 1.01 17.49 25.85
CA GLN A 223 -0.43 17.52 26.13
C GLN A 223 -0.75 17.29 27.62
N GLN A 224 0.10 16.58 28.34
CA GLN A 224 0.01 16.37 29.79
C GLN A 224 0.62 17.52 30.61
N GLY A 225 1.02 18.63 29.97
CA GLY A 225 1.63 19.79 30.63
C GLY A 225 3.11 19.61 30.96
N ILE A 226 3.75 18.52 30.51
CA ILE A 226 5.19 18.27 30.71
C ILE A 226 5.95 19.00 29.60
N ILE A 227 6.28 20.27 29.85
CA ILE A 227 7.04 21.11 28.92
C ILE A 227 8.53 20.99 29.27
N ARG A 228 9.32 20.35 28.40
CA ARG A 228 10.79 20.31 28.50
C ARG A 228 11.46 21.18 27.42
N ARG A 229 12.78 21.38 27.55
CA ARG A 229 13.59 22.14 26.58
C ARG A 229 13.34 21.66 25.14
N PRO A 230 13.27 22.56 24.15
CA PRO A 230 13.11 22.18 22.75
C PRO A 230 14.15 21.14 22.32
N GLY A 231 13.71 20.11 21.60
CA GLY A 231 14.60 19.15 20.92
C GLY A 231 15.16 18.00 21.76
N THR A 232 14.72 17.80 23.01
CA THR A 232 15.17 16.66 23.83
C THR A 232 14.01 15.96 24.55
N PHE A 233 13.54 14.85 23.99
CA PHE A 233 12.73 13.89 24.72
C PHE A 233 13.64 13.14 25.73
N VAL A 234 13.26 13.15 27.01
CA VAL A 234 13.97 12.41 28.07
C VAL A 234 12.93 11.66 28.89
N GLY A 235 12.84 10.36 28.66
CA GLY A 235 11.89 9.47 29.33
C GLY A 235 11.77 8.12 28.59
N PRO A 236 11.02 7.16 29.13
CA PRO A 236 10.71 5.93 28.43
C PRO A 236 9.78 6.22 27.23
N VAL A 237 10.12 5.71 26.05
CA VAL A 237 9.24 5.70 24.87
C VAL A 237 8.24 4.54 25.06
N PRO A 238 6.91 4.79 25.03
CA PRO A 238 5.93 3.72 25.11
C PRO A 238 6.05 2.74 23.93
N GLU A 239 5.79 1.46 24.17
CA GLU A 239 5.70 0.45 23.11
C GLU A 239 4.35 0.49 22.38
N ILE A 240 3.31 1.00 23.03
CA ILE A 240 1.94 1.06 22.52
C ILE A 240 1.44 2.50 22.56
N PHE A 241 0.90 2.97 21.43
CA PHE A 241 0.32 4.31 21.28
C PHE A 241 -1.18 4.22 20.99
N PRO A 242 -1.98 5.22 21.41
CA PRO A 242 -3.37 5.37 20.95
C PRO A 242 -3.42 5.53 19.42
N GLU A 243 -4.45 4.98 18.78
CA GLU A 243 -4.61 5.06 17.32
C GLU A 243 -4.95 6.48 16.87
N THR A 244 -3.90 7.15 16.39
CA THR A 244 -3.90 8.47 15.76
C THR A 244 -3.17 8.37 14.41
N GLY A 245 -3.31 9.38 13.55
CA GLY A 245 -2.56 9.47 12.29
C GLY A 245 -1.07 9.10 12.43
N PRO A 246 -0.32 9.74 13.35
CA PRO A 246 1.08 9.41 13.63
C PRO A 246 1.37 7.96 14.00
N SER A 247 0.60 7.39 14.92
CA SER A 247 0.81 6.00 15.34
C SER A 247 0.41 4.98 14.27
N LEU A 248 -0.58 5.32 13.43
CA LEU A 248 -1.01 4.46 12.33
C LEU A 248 0.03 4.45 11.21
N LEU A 249 0.64 5.60 10.91
CA LEU A 249 1.81 5.68 10.03
C LEU A 249 2.97 4.85 10.57
N LEU A 250 3.31 5.00 11.86
CA LEU A 250 4.36 4.22 12.51
C LEU A 250 4.11 2.71 12.34
N ARG A 251 2.89 2.26 12.66
CA ARG A 251 2.50 0.85 12.51
C ARG A 251 2.57 0.38 11.05
N GLY A 252 2.16 1.22 10.11
CA GLY A 252 2.28 0.95 8.68
C GLY A 252 3.74 0.77 8.25
N ALA A 253 4.62 1.67 8.69
CA ALA A 253 6.05 1.60 8.42
C ALA A 253 6.71 0.34 9.03
N GLU A 254 6.34 -0.04 10.26
CA GLU A 254 6.80 -1.29 10.90
C GLU A 254 6.35 -2.55 10.14
N ASN A 255 5.11 -2.58 9.63
CA ASN A 255 4.63 -3.69 8.78
C ASN A 255 5.47 -3.81 7.49
N ILE A 256 5.81 -2.67 6.88
CA ILE A 256 6.69 -2.64 5.70
C ILE A 256 8.09 -3.13 6.06
N GLN A 257 8.67 -2.74 7.20
CA GLN A 257 9.96 -3.29 7.64
C GLN A 257 9.92 -4.81 7.77
N GLY A 258 8.83 -5.36 8.36
CA GLY A 258 8.63 -6.80 8.45
C GLY A 258 8.54 -7.46 7.07
N THR A 259 7.85 -6.83 6.13
CA THR A 259 7.74 -7.28 4.73
C THR A 259 9.09 -7.26 4.02
N LEU A 260 9.87 -6.19 4.16
CA LEU A 260 11.19 -6.04 3.55
C LEU A 260 12.18 -7.09 4.08
N ARG A 261 12.18 -7.34 5.40
CA ARG A 261 13.00 -8.39 6.01
C ARG A 261 12.66 -9.76 5.41
N GLN A 262 11.38 -10.07 5.33
CA GLN A 262 10.88 -11.30 4.75
C GLN A 262 11.21 -11.49 3.25
N LEU A 263 11.42 -10.39 2.50
CA LEU A 263 11.92 -10.47 1.11
C LEU A 263 13.41 -10.81 1.10
N CYS A 264 14.22 -10.15 1.92
CA CYS A 264 15.65 -10.45 2.06
C CYS A 264 15.87 -11.91 2.47
N ASP A 265 15.17 -12.39 3.49
CA ASP A 265 15.31 -13.77 3.98
C ASP A 265 15.06 -14.79 2.85
N ARG A 266 14.04 -14.55 2.01
CA ARG A 266 13.72 -15.44 0.87
C ARG A 266 14.77 -15.38 -0.23
N LEU A 267 15.32 -14.21 -0.52
CA LEU A 267 16.40 -14.07 -1.51
C LEU A 267 17.68 -14.76 -1.01
N GLU A 268 18.01 -14.60 0.27
CA GLU A 268 19.13 -15.30 0.92
C GLU A 268 18.96 -16.83 0.86
N ASP A 269 17.78 -17.33 1.18
CA ASP A 269 17.51 -18.77 1.13
C ASP A 269 17.63 -19.34 -0.28
N ARG A 270 17.20 -18.60 -1.32
CA ARG A 270 17.41 -19.02 -2.72
C ARG A 270 18.89 -19.05 -3.06
N LEU A 271 19.65 -18.02 -2.69
CA LEU A 271 21.10 -17.97 -2.92
C LEU A 271 21.80 -19.16 -2.26
N ARG A 272 21.45 -19.49 -1.01
CA ARG A 272 21.98 -20.67 -0.30
C ARG A 272 21.66 -21.97 -1.03
N CYS A 273 20.43 -22.14 -1.52
CA CYS A 273 20.03 -23.34 -2.27
C CYS A 273 20.82 -23.48 -3.58
N GLN A 274 21.02 -22.38 -4.32
CA GLN A 274 21.78 -22.41 -5.57
C GLN A 274 23.23 -22.86 -5.36
N VAL A 275 23.89 -22.34 -4.33
CA VAL A 275 25.27 -22.74 -3.99
C VAL A 275 25.36 -24.24 -3.68
N ILE A 276 24.35 -24.81 -3.01
CA ILE A 276 24.31 -26.25 -2.72
C ILE A 276 24.11 -27.07 -4.00
N GLU A 277 23.24 -26.63 -4.91
CA GLU A 277 23.01 -27.26 -6.21
C GLU A 277 24.29 -27.25 -7.06
N ASP A 278 24.96 -26.10 -7.18
CA ASP A 278 26.21 -25.95 -7.95
C ASP A 278 27.36 -26.82 -7.39
N LEU A 279 27.46 -26.93 -6.06
CA LEU A 279 28.44 -27.79 -5.38
C LEU A 279 28.13 -29.29 -5.58
N SER A 280 26.85 -29.65 -5.66
CA SER A 280 26.42 -31.03 -5.89
C SER A 280 26.70 -31.48 -7.32
N ASP A 281 26.48 -30.61 -8.31
CA ASP A 281 26.74 -30.87 -9.73
C ASP A 281 28.25 -30.92 -10.03
N SER A 282 29.04 -30.10 -9.31
CA SER A 282 30.51 -30.12 -9.39
C SER A 282 31.16 -31.33 -8.71
N GLY A 283 30.41 -32.07 -7.88
CA GLY A 283 30.88 -33.24 -7.11
C GLY A 283 30.81 -34.58 -7.85
N LEU A 284 30.14 -34.65 -9.02
CA LEU A 284 30.07 -35.87 -9.83
C LEU A 284 31.27 -35.97 -10.80
N GLY A 285 32.47 -36.01 -10.23
CA GLY A 285 33.66 -36.48 -10.96
C GLY A 285 33.55 -37.97 -11.25
N THR A 286 33.30 -38.30 -12.52
CA THR A 286 33.64 -39.55 -13.22
C THR A 286 33.84 -40.81 -12.35
N LEU A 287 32.78 -41.60 -12.19
CA LEU A 287 32.90 -43.05 -12.07
C LEU A 287 32.16 -43.67 -13.24
N SER A 288 32.93 -44.06 -14.24
CA SER A 288 32.52 -45.00 -15.27
C SER A 288 32.35 -46.35 -14.60
N ASP A 289 31.12 -46.85 -14.51
CA ASP A 289 30.87 -48.27 -14.23
C ASP A 289 29.76 -48.76 -15.15
N ASP A 290 30.11 -49.72 -16.00
CA ASP A 290 29.24 -50.39 -16.96
C ASP A 290 28.16 -51.17 -16.19
N SER A 291 26.93 -50.67 -16.19
CA SER A 291 25.79 -51.43 -15.67
C SER A 291 24.51 -51.08 -16.44
N VAL A 292 24.16 -51.96 -17.36
CA VAL A 292 22.87 -52.00 -18.07
C VAL A 292 21.77 -52.35 -17.07
N TYR A 293 21.13 -51.35 -16.47
CA TYR A 293 19.78 -51.45 -15.96
C TYR A 293 19.10 -50.08 -16.10
N ALA A 294 18.17 -49.98 -17.04
CA ALA A 294 17.37 -48.79 -17.24
C ALA A 294 16.35 -48.64 -16.10
N PRO A 295 16.36 -47.54 -15.32
CA PRO A 295 15.23 -47.17 -14.51
C PRO A 295 14.18 -46.48 -15.40
N SER A 296 12.93 -46.89 -15.26
CA SER A 296 11.79 -46.18 -15.86
C SER A 296 11.79 -44.71 -15.43
N PRO A 297 11.55 -43.75 -16.34
CA PRO A 297 11.42 -42.36 -15.95
C PRO A 297 10.13 -42.20 -15.13
N LEU A 298 10.28 -41.90 -13.84
CA LEU A 298 9.19 -41.37 -13.04
C LEU A 298 8.66 -40.11 -13.71
N PRO A 299 7.34 -39.90 -13.78
CA PRO A 299 6.79 -38.69 -14.38
C PRO A 299 7.25 -37.50 -13.54
N VAL A 300 8.13 -36.69 -14.12
CA VAL A 300 8.39 -35.32 -13.67
C VAL A 300 7.07 -34.59 -13.88
N SER A 301 6.25 -34.55 -12.84
CA SER A 301 5.13 -33.62 -12.80
C SER A 301 5.73 -32.24 -13.07
N PRO A 302 5.21 -31.46 -14.05
CA PRO A 302 5.60 -30.08 -14.13
C PRO A 302 5.25 -29.48 -12.75
N ARG A 303 6.27 -29.04 -12.01
CA ARG A 303 6.05 -28.14 -10.89
C ARG A 303 5.44 -26.90 -11.55
N THR A 304 4.11 -26.81 -11.55
CA THR A 304 3.43 -25.54 -11.70
C THR A 304 4.13 -24.62 -10.72
N MET A 305 4.90 -23.66 -11.25
CA MET A 305 5.59 -22.64 -10.47
C MET A 305 4.50 -21.76 -9.89
N THR A 306 3.93 -22.22 -8.79
CA THR A 306 3.08 -21.43 -7.93
C THR A 306 4.02 -20.54 -7.12
N LEU A 307 3.66 -19.26 -7.02
CA LEU A 307 4.59 -18.23 -6.54
C LEU A 307 4.85 -18.44 -5.04
N PRO A 308 6.07 -18.24 -4.51
CA PRO A 308 6.38 -18.66 -3.14
C PRO A 308 5.63 -17.91 -2.02
N PHE A 309 4.86 -16.86 -2.34
CA PHE A 309 4.09 -16.09 -1.37
C PHE A 309 2.97 -15.25 -2.00
N ARG A 310 1.93 -14.99 -1.22
CA ARG A 310 0.87 -14.01 -1.49
C ARG A 310 1.01 -12.79 -0.59
N ILE A 311 0.57 -11.63 -1.07
CA ILE A 311 0.54 -10.40 -0.29
C ILE A 311 -0.85 -10.26 0.34
N TYR A 312 -0.87 -10.04 1.64
CA TYR A 312 -2.07 -9.72 2.41
C TYR A 312 -2.13 -8.22 2.69
N SER A 313 -3.29 -7.59 2.50
CA SER A 313 -3.53 -6.17 2.83
C SER A 313 -4.96 -5.99 3.33
N GLU A 314 -5.15 -5.16 4.36
CA GLU A 314 -6.48 -4.85 4.91
C GLU A 314 -7.36 -4.04 3.94
N LEU A 315 -6.77 -3.35 2.96
CA LEU A 315 -7.54 -2.51 2.02
C LEU A 315 -8.50 -3.34 1.16
N GLY A 316 -8.12 -4.56 0.76
CA GLY A 316 -8.94 -5.42 -0.11
C GLY A 316 -10.15 -6.06 0.57
N ARG A 317 -10.29 -5.93 1.90
CA ARG A 317 -11.39 -6.56 2.66
C ARG A 317 -12.57 -5.63 2.92
N GLY A 318 -12.42 -4.32 2.71
CA GLY A 318 -13.47 -3.34 2.96
C GLY A 318 -13.79 -3.16 4.46
N PRO A 319 -14.85 -2.38 4.77
CA PRO A 319 -15.20 -2.02 6.14
C PRO A 319 -15.82 -3.17 6.95
N SER A 320 -16.39 -4.19 6.30
CA SER A 320 -17.29 -5.20 6.89
C SER A 320 -16.62 -6.49 7.36
N GLN A 321 -15.29 -6.62 7.26
CA GLN A 321 -14.53 -7.76 7.81
C GLN A 321 -13.49 -7.35 8.86
N THR A 322 -13.78 -6.29 9.63
CA THR A 322 -13.19 -6.18 10.96
C THR A 322 -13.55 -7.45 11.73
N SER A 323 -12.66 -7.92 12.61
CA SER A 323 -12.83 -9.19 13.34
C SER A 323 -14.11 -9.26 14.20
N ASP A 324 -14.81 -8.14 14.33
CA ASP A 324 -16.02 -7.92 15.11
C ASP A 324 -16.94 -7.00 14.29
N GLU A 325 -18.18 -7.41 14.06
CA GLU A 325 -19.21 -6.67 13.31
C GLU A 325 -19.68 -5.40 14.05
N ASN A 326 -19.47 -5.34 15.37
CA ASN A 326 -19.76 -4.17 16.20
C ASN A 326 -18.52 -3.30 16.45
N ASP A 327 -17.42 -3.59 15.76
CA ASP A 327 -16.19 -2.85 15.95
C ASP A 327 -16.35 -1.39 15.48
N PRO A 328 -16.25 -0.38 16.38
CA PRO A 328 -16.28 1.02 15.97
C PRO A 328 -15.15 1.36 14.97
N ARG A 329 -14.13 0.49 14.85
CA ARG A 329 -13.05 0.60 13.87
C ARG A 329 -13.48 0.35 12.43
N ALA A 330 -14.62 -0.29 12.17
CA ALA A 330 -15.19 -0.42 10.82
C ALA A 330 -15.55 0.95 10.20
N VAL A 331 -16.01 1.88 11.04
CA VAL A 331 -16.41 3.23 10.63
C VAL A 331 -15.22 4.12 10.26
N ILE A 332 -14.09 3.92 10.96
CA ILE A 332 -12.83 4.65 10.72
C ILE A 332 -11.84 3.84 9.88
N TRP A 333 -12.27 2.71 9.29
CA TRP A 333 -11.41 1.78 8.56
C TRP A 333 -10.58 2.49 7.50
N LEU A 334 -11.23 3.28 6.64
CA LEU A 334 -10.56 3.97 5.56
C LEU A 334 -9.57 5.03 6.07
N ASP A 335 -9.91 5.73 7.16
CA ASP A 335 -9.01 6.70 7.80
C ASP A 335 -7.76 6.01 8.37
N ARG A 336 -7.92 4.80 8.92
CA ARG A 336 -6.79 3.98 9.36
C ARG A 336 -5.90 3.57 8.20
N VAL A 337 -6.49 3.11 7.10
CA VAL A 337 -5.74 2.72 5.90
C VAL A 337 -4.99 3.94 5.35
N ALA A 338 -5.66 5.08 5.18
CA ALA A 338 -5.04 6.32 4.71
C ALA A 338 -3.90 6.79 5.63
N SER A 339 -4.15 6.81 6.95
CA SER A 339 -3.17 7.22 7.96
C SER A 339 -1.95 6.31 8.03
N SER A 340 -2.11 5.03 7.69
CA SER A 340 -0.99 4.08 7.59
C SER A 340 -0.18 4.18 6.28
N MET A 341 -0.50 5.12 5.39
CA MET A 341 -0.01 5.17 4.01
C MET A 341 -0.38 3.94 3.18
N GLY A 342 -1.56 3.37 3.45
CA GLY A 342 -2.11 2.26 2.68
C GLY A 342 -1.50 0.89 2.99
N VAL A 343 -0.63 0.79 3.99
CA VAL A 343 0.14 -0.42 4.29
C VAL A 343 -0.23 -1.06 5.64
N LEU A 344 -1.40 -0.71 6.18
CA LEU A 344 -1.94 -1.37 7.36
C LEU A 344 -2.20 -2.85 7.07
N GLY A 345 -1.68 -3.70 7.95
CA GLY A 345 -1.80 -5.15 7.84
C GLY A 345 -1.00 -5.79 6.70
N THR A 346 -0.16 -5.04 5.96
CA THR A 346 0.63 -5.61 4.87
C THR A 346 1.57 -6.70 5.37
N LYS A 347 1.42 -7.92 4.86
CA LYS A 347 2.26 -9.09 5.20
C LYS A 347 2.42 -10.02 4.00
N LEU A 348 3.54 -10.73 3.94
CA LEU A 348 3.71 -11.85 2.99
C LEU A 348 3.26 -13.14 3.67
N ILE A 349 2.36 -13.86 3.03
CA ILE A 349 1.83 -15.15 3.50
C ILE A 349 2.36 -16.25 2.56
N PRO A 350 2.86 -17.38 3.08
CA PRO A 350 3.19 -18.54 2.25
C PRO A 350 1.96 -19.03 1.46
N GLU A 351 2.13 -19.50 0.23
CA GLU A 351 1.00 -19.96 -0.60
C GLU A 351 0.15 -21.07 0.04
N ASN A 352 0.76 -21.89 0.91
CA ASN A 352 0.09 -23.02 1.57
C ASN A 352 -0.68 -22.63 2.83
N GLU A 353 -0.59 -21.38 3.29
CA GLU A 353 -1.40 -20.88 4.40
C GLU A 353 -2.65 -20.19 3.81
N THR A 354 -3.78 -20.92 3.80
CA THR A 354 -5.08 -20.24 3.75
C THR A 354 -5.16 -19.31 4.95
N PRO A 355 -5.53 -18.02 4.78
CA PRO A 355 -5.85 -17.19 5.93
C PRO A 355 -6.93 -17.93 6.70
N LEU A 356 -6.75 -18.11 8.01
CA LEU A 356 -7.81 -18.57 8.91
C LEU A 356 -9.04 -17.70 8.63
N ALA A 357 -9.96 -18.22 7.80
CA ALA A 357 -11.35 -17.86 7.93
C ALA A 357 -11.70 -18.27 9.35
N SER A 358 -12.13 -17.32 10.16
CA SER A 358 -12.80 -17.60 11.41
C SER A 358 -13.79 -18.72 11.14
N VAL A 359 -13.50 -19.88 11.70
CA VAL A 359 -14.40 -21.01 11.76
C VAL A 359 -15.60 -20.52 12.54
N GLU A 360 -16.64 -20.07 11.84
CA GLU A 360 -17.96 -20.07 12.43
C GLU A 360 -18.35 -21.53 12.58
N GLU A 361 -18.35 -21.96 13.84
CA GLU A 361 -18.94 -23.21 14.26
C GLU A 361 -20.40 -23.24 13.77
N GLU A 362 -20.67 -24.04 12.74
CA GLU A 362 -21.98 -24.66 12.59
C GLU A 362 -22.26 -25.44 13.89
N SER A 363 -23.07 -24.83 14.75
CA SER A 363 -23.76 -25.54 15.82
C SER A 363 -25.23 -25.15 15.78
N THR A 364 -25.98 -26.04 15.12
CA THR A 364 -27.39 -26.46 15.36
C THR A 364 -28.37 -25.50 15.99
#